data_AF-A0A8J6QDI0-F1
#
_entry.id   AF-A0A8J6QDI0-F1
#
_cell.length_a   1.000
_cell.length_b   1.000
_cell.length_c   1.000
_cell.angle_alpha   90.00
_cell.angle_beta   90.00
_cell.angle_gamma   90.00
#
_symmetry.space_group_name_H-M   'P 1'
#
loop_
_entity.id
_entity.type
_entity.pdbx_description
1 polymer ?
#
loop_
_entity_poly.entity_id
_entity_poly.type
_entity_poly.pdbx_seq_one_letter_code
_entity_poly.pdbx_strand_id
1 'polypeptide(L)' 'KMKAQFKAADRLKAKFVAILGEEELSKGIINVKNMDSGEQSEVAIEELSTFLKQGK' A
#
# COMPACT_ATOMS: atom_id res chain seq x y z
N LYS A 1 4.21 14.66 -8.21
CA LYS A 1 4.00 13.35 -8.88
C LYS A 1 3.25 12.32 -8.02
N MET A 2 3.23 12.42 -6.68
CA MET A 2 2.37 11.59 -5.80
C MET A 2 0.85 11.69 -6.03
N LYS A 3 0.32 12.84 -6.43
CA LYS A 3 -1.13 13.02 -6.68
C LYS A 3 -1.70 12.07 -7.75
N ALA A 4 -0.88 11.61 -8.70
CA ALA A 4 -1.32 10.70 -9.76
C ALA A 4 -1.53 9.27 -9.25
N GLN A 5 -0.69 8.81 -8.31
CA GLN A 5 -0.79 7.46 -7.74
C GLN A 5 -2.00 7.34 -6.81
N PHE A 6 -2.27 8.34 -5.97
CA PHE A 6 -3.50 8.38 -5.18
C PHE A 6 -4.75 8.41 -6.07
N LYS A 7 -4.74 9.21 -7.15
CA LYS A 7 -5.87 9.28 -8.09
C LYS A 7 -6.06 7.97 -8.88
N ALA A 8 -4.99 7.22 -9.13
CA ALA A 8 -5.07 5.89 -9.73
C ALA A 8 -5.65 4.85 -8.75
N ALA A 9 -5.21 4.86 -7.48
CA ALA A 9 -5.72 3.98 -6.44
C ALA A 9 -7.21 4.24 -6.14
N ASP A 10 -7.60 5.52 -6.10
CA ASP A 10 -8.99 5.95 -5.91
C ASP A 10 -9.87 5.51 -7.09
N ARG A 11 -9.38 5.67 -8.33
CA ARG A 11 -10.07 5.20 -9.55
C ARG A 11 -10.21 3.68 -9.61
N LEU A 12 -9.28 2.94 -9.01
CA LEU A 12 -9.31 1.48 -8.92
C LEU A 12 -10.27 0.97 -7.83
N LYS A 13 -10.90 1.86 -7.04
CA LYS A 13 -11.73 1.49 -5.88
C LYS A 13 -11.04 0.47 -4.98
N ALA A 14 -9.74 0.67 -4.75
CA ALA A 14 -8.95 -0.28 -4.00
C ALA A 14 -9.40 -0.28 -2.53
N LYS A 15 -9.74 -1.46 -1.99
CA LYS A 15 -10.02 -1.64 -0.55
C LYS A 15 -8.80 -1.30 0.31
N PHE A 16 -7.61 -1.53 -0.24
CA PHE A 16 -6.32 -1.27 0.39
C PHE A 16 -5.45 -0.45 -0.55
N VAL A 17 -4.78 0.57 -0.02
CA VAL A 17 -3.85 1.43 -0.75
C VAL A 17 -2.46 1.19 -0.20
N ALA A 18 -1.59 0.55 -0.99
CA ALA A 18 -0.18 0.41 -0.65
C ALA A 18 0.61 1.61 -1.19
N ILE A 19 1.29 2.32 -0.30
CA ILE A 19 2.11 3.49 -0.58
C ILE A 19 3.57 3.04 -0.57
N LEU A 20 4.19 3.07 -1.75
CA LEU A 20 5.59 2.74 -1.97
C LEU A 20 6.31 3.96 -2.54
N GLY A 21 7.07 4.65 -1.71
CA GLY A 21 8.00 5.71 -2.11
C GLY A 21 9.42 5.19 -2.36
N GLU A 22 10.31 6.07 -2.83
CA GLU A 22 11.74 5.76 -3.03
C GLU A 22 12.45 5.47 -1.69
N GLU A 23 12.05 6.13 -0.61
CA GLU A 23 12.57 5.87 0.75
C GLU A 23 12.10 4.51 1.28
N GLU A 24 10.81 4.20 1.12
CA GLU A 24 10.21 2.94 1.56
C GLU A 24 10.80 1.76 0.77
N LEU A 25 10.99 1.93 -0.54
CA LEU A 25 11.69 0.97 -1.38
C LEU A 25 13.15 0.77 -0.93
N SER A 26 13.85 1.85 -0.56
CA SER A 26 15.23 1.78 -0.06
C SER A 26 15.33 1.11 1.31
N LYS A 27 14.30 1.25 2.15
CA LYS A 27 14.21 0.62 3.47
C LYS A 27 13.60 -0.79 3.43
N GLY A 28 13.09 -1.23 2.27
CA GLY A 28 12.43 -2.53 2.13
C GLY A 28 11.09 -2.64 2.86
N ILE A 29 10.42 -1.52 3.09
CA ILE A 29 9.12 -1.43 3.78
C ILE A 29 8.07 -0.85 2.83
N ILE A 30 6.80 -1.02 3.15
CA ILE A 30 5.69 -0.43 2.41
C ILE A 30 4.54 -0.13 3.36
N ASN A 31 3.93 1.04 3.19
CA ASN A 31 2.81 1.46 4.03
C ASN A 31 1.49 1.06 3.37
N VAL A 32 0.77 0.13 3.97
CA VAL A 32 -0.54 -0.29 3.49
C VAL A 32 -1.62 0.40 4.31
N LYS A 33 -2.43 1.20 3.64
CA LYS A 33 -3.60 1.87 4.22
C LYS A 33 -4.87 1.12 3.85
N ASN A 34 -5.58 0.63 4.84
CA ASN A 34 -6.92 0.10 4.66
C ASN A 34 -7.90 1.27 4.53
N MET A 35 -8.61 1.35 3.41
CA MET A 35 -9.62 2.39 3.20
C MET A 35 -10.96 2.02 3.87
N ASP A 36 -11.13 0.75 4.25
CA ASP A 36 -12.33 0.23 4.92
C ASP A 36 -12.29 0.53 6.43
N SER A 37 -11.17 0.22 7.10
CA SER A 37 -10.98 0.54 8.54
C SER A 37 -10.31 1.90 8.79
N GLY A 38 -9.66 2.49 7.78
CA GLY A 38 -8.86 3.70 7.93
C GLY A 38 -7.49 3.47 8.58
N GLU A 39 -7.18 2.24 8.98
CA GLU A 39 -5.90 1.88 9.59
C GLU A 39 -4.77 1.86 8.56
N GLN A 40 -3.60 2.27 9.00
CA GLN A 40 -2.39 2.27 8.20
C GLN A 40 -1.36 1.40 8.91
N SER A 41 -0.87 0.39 8.20
CA SER A 41 0.09 -0.59 8.72
C SER A 41 1.31 -0.62 7.83
N GLU A 42 2.48 -0.56 8.44
CA GLU A 42 3.75 -0.71 7.74
C GLU A 42 4.11 -2.20 7.69
N VAL A 43 4.30 -2.71 6.49
CA VAL A 43 4.66 -4.11 6.23
C VAL A 43 5.96 -4.13 5.45
N ALA A 44 6.79 -5.16 5.67
CA ALA A 44 7.99 -5.34 4.85
C ALA A 44 7.57 -5.61 3.40
N ILE A 45 8.31 -5.06 2.43
CA ILE A 45 8.03 -5.24 1.00
C ILE A 45 8.12 -6.72 0.59
N GLU A 46 8.99 -7.47 1.27
CA GLU A 46 9.14 -8.92 1.11
C GLU A 46 7.89 -9.67 1.61
N GLU A 47 7.25 -9.18 2.67
CA GLU A 47 6.04 -9.76 3.24
C GLU A 47 4.75 -9.24 2.58
N LEU A 48 4.81 -8.10 1.87
CA LEU A 48 3.65 -7.52 1.17
C LEU A 48 2.99 -8.52 0.22
N SER A 49 3.77 -9.26 -0.56
CA SER A 49 3.25 -10.25 -1.50
C SER A 49 2.47 -11.35 -0.79
N THR A 50 2.95 -11.78 0.39
CA THR A 50 2.27 -12.75 1.26
C THR A 50 1.01 -12.13 1.88
N PHE A 51 1.10 -10.90 2.37
CA PHE A 51 0.00 -10.17 2.99
C PHE A 51 -1.17 -9.97 2.00
N LEU A 52 -0.88 -9.53 0.77
CA LEU A 52 -1.87 -9.35 -0.29
C LEU A 52 -2.44 -10.69 -0.80
N LYS A 53 -1.66 -11.78 -0.80
CA LYS A 53 -2.15 -13.11 -1.20
C LYS A 53 -3.00 -13.79 -0.13
N GLN A 54 -2.73 -13.53 1.15
CA GLN A 54 -3.50 -14.09 2.26
C GLN A 54 -4.80 -13.33 2.56
N GLY A 55 -4.86 -12.04 2.22
CA GLY A 55 -6.09 -11.24 2.26
C GLY A 55 -7.03 -11.61 1.11
N LYS A 56 -7.85 -12.66 1.30
CA LYS A 56 -9.08 -12.89 0.52
C LYS A 56 -10.14 -11.82 0.81
#